data_AF-A0A1B6DS75-F1
#
_entry.id   AF-A0A1B6DS75-F1
#
_cell.length_a   1.000
_cell.length_b   1.000
_cell.length_c   1.000
_cell.angle_alpha   90.00
_cell.angle_beta   90.00
_cell.angle_gamma   90.00
#
_symmetry.space_group_name_H-M   'P 1'
#
loop_
_entity.id
_entity.type
_entity.pdbx_description
1 polymer ?
#
loop_
_entity_poly.entity_id
_entity_poly.type
_entity_poly.pdbx_seq_one_letter_code
_entity_poly.pdbx_strand_id
1 'polypeptide(L)'
;MSIPYAYLKNEEIPSRRPHSQELEVVNNEHGELNRKSSIFLPHLQGSEKTFFNLVSEGDIHAVQEFLSRLQTFNLNCTNFQGVSALHLAVQKNNEVMVDFLLSKKNMDVHDCALHATRNNQPKILSLILDRLKDKNPEFEFLPCVDSPEFPDNITPLMLAAQCGHYEIIHLLLERNHKINLPHRPHCFCPHECLTCNNLCYIDQN
;
A
#
# COMPACT_ATOMS: atom_id res chain seq x y z
N MET A 1 -3.32 25.34 12.20
CA MET A 1 -2.17 24.47 12.48
C MET A 1 -1.97 23.61 11.26
N SER A 2 -0.99 23.99 10.45
CA SER A 2 -0.67 23.37 9.16
C SER A 2 0.26 22.20 9.42
N ILE A 3 -0.11 21.01 8.96
CA ILE A 3 0.73 19.82 9.05
C ILE A 3 1.70 19.91 7.87
N PRO A 4 3.02 20.06 8.07
CA PRO A 4 3.96 20.19 6.96
C PRO A 4 4.29 18.81 6.38
N TYR A 5 4.10 18.66 5.07
CA TYR A 5 4.61 17.57 4.21
C TYR A 5 6.15 17.43 4.20
N ALA A 6 6.85 18.04 5.16
CA ALA A 6 8.30 18.20 5.18
C ALA A 6 9.05 17.11 5.98
N TYR A 7 8.37 16.17 6.63
CA TYR A 7 9.02 15.23 7.56
C TYR A 7 9.53 13.91 6.97
N LEU A 8 9.50 13.71 5.65
CA LEU A 8 9.96 12.45 5.04
C LEU A 8 11.24 12.55 4.20
N LYS A 9 12.02 13.64 4.30
CA LYS A 9 13.27 13.73 3.51
C LYS A 9 14.52 13.15 4.17
N ASN A 10 14.53 12.84 5.46
CA ASN A 10 15.80 12.68 6.19
C ASN A 10 15.91 11.44 7.11
N GLU A 11 15.27 10.32 6.80
CA GLU A 11 15.74 9.01 7.25
C GLU A 11 15.66 8.03 6.07
N GLU A 12 16.73 7.27 5.88
CA GLU A 12 17.09 6.48 4.68
C GLU A 12 15.90 5.72 4.05
N ILE A 13 15.26 6.36 3.06
CA ILE A 13 14.30 5.71 2.17
C ILE A 13 15.11 4.69 1.35
N PRO A 14 14.76 3.39 1.35
CA PRO A 14 15.40 2.43 0.47
C PRO A 14 15.25 2.92 -0.96
N SER A 15 16.40 3.18 -1.60
CA SER A 15 16.63 3.57 -2.98
C SER A 15 15.36 3.64 -3.84
N ARG A 16 15.10 4.84 -4.38
CA ARG A 16 14.41 5.02 -5.66
C ARG A 16 14.70 3.79 -6.52
N ARG A 17 13.67 3.05 -6.97
CA ARG A 17 13.88 2.05 -8.02
C ARG A 17 14.76 2.74 -9.07
N PRO A 18 15.95 2.22 -9.41
CA PRO A 18 16.76 2.83 -10.44
C PRO A 18 15.94 2.72 -11.72
N HIS A 19 15.31 3.82 -12.09
CA HIS A 19 14.70 3.97 -13.39
C HIS A 19 15.88 3.97 -14.35
N SER A 20 16.02 2.88 -15.11
CA SER A 20 17.03 2.69 -16.16
C SER A 20 18.48 2.91 -15.69
N GLN A 21 19.17 1.81 -15.35
CA GLN A 21 20.64 1.79 -15.24
C GLN A 21 21.26 2.49 -16.45
N GLU A 22 22.16 3.42 -16.17
CA GLU A 22 22.99 4.11 -17.16
C GLU A 22 23.64 3.08 -18.08
N LEU A 23 23.48 3.31 -19.39
CA LEU A 23 24.03 2.50 -20.47
C LEU A 23 25.56 2.62 -20.46
N GLU A 24 26.27 1.72 -19.79
CA GLU A 24 27.68 1.52 -20.11
C GLU A 24 27.78 0.70 -21.40
N VAL A 25 28.14 1.39 -22.49
CA VAL A 25 28.41 0.81 -23.79
C VAL A 25 29.70 0.01 -23.71
N VAL A 26 29.60 -1.30 -23.52
CA VAL A 26 30.72 -2.23 -23.74
C VAL A 26 30.61 -2.78 -25.16
N ASN A 27 31.46 -2.26 -26.03
CA ASN A 27 31.63 -2.75 -27.40
C ASN A 27 32.15 -4.20 -27.36
N ASN A 28 31.37 -5.15 -27.87
CA ASN A 28 31.90 -6.41 -28.35
C ASN A 28 31.15 -6.81 -29.63
N GLU A 29 31.87 -6.62 -30.72
CA GLU A 29 31.72 -7.23 -32.03
C GLU A 29 31.51 -8.75 -31.90
N HIS A 30 30.26 -9.21 -31.85
CA HIS A 30 29.72 -10.45 -32.41
C HIS A 30 28.28 -10.62 -31.92
N GLY A 31 27.33 -10.45 -32.84
CA GLY A 31 25.90 -10.32 -32.56
C GLY A 31 25.22 -11.62 -32.16
N GLU A 32 25.29 -11.98 -30.89
CA GLU A 32 24.25 -12.76 -30.21
C GLU A 32 23.57 -11.88 -29.17
N LEU A 33 22.35 -11.45 -29.46
CA LEU A 33 21.48 -10.80 -28.49
C LEU A 33 21.14 -11.82 -27.40
N ASN A 34 21.95 -11.87 -26.35
CA ASN A 34 21.60 -12.51 -25.10
C ASN A 34 20.44 -11.72 -24.48
N ARG A 35 19.21 -11.99 -24.95
CA ARG A 35 18.01 -11.59 -24.24
C ARG A 35 18.05 -12.32 -22.92
N LYS A 36 18.59 -11.67 -21.88
CA LYS A 36 18.21 -11.98 -20.50
C LYS A 36 16.76 -11.56 -20.31
N SER A 37 15.85 -12.22 -21.02
CA SER A 37 14.44 -12.25 -20.71
C SER A 37 14.28 -13.12 -19.49
N SER A 38 14.48 -12.50 -18.34
CA SER A 38 14.04 -13.03 -17.07
C SER A 38 13.62 -11.84 -16.22
N ILE A 39 12.41 -11.34 -16.48
CA ILE A 39 11.68 -10.65 -15.42
C ILE A 39 11.63 -11.68 -14.29
N PHE A 40 12.39 -11.45 -13.21
CA PHE A 40 12.36 -12.31 -12.03
C PHE A 40 11.03 -12.06 -11.34
N LEU A 41 10.01 -12.80 -11.77
CA LEU A 41 8.71 -12.81 -11.11
C LEU A 41 8.94 -13.42 -9.73
N PRO A 42 8.53 -12.76 -8.63
CA PRO A 42 8.62 -13.35 -7.30
C PRO A 42 7.81 -14.65 -7.28
N HIS A 43 8.52 -15.77 -7.24
CA HIS A 43 7.93 -17.09 -7.18
C HIS A 43 7.76 -17.47 -5.71
N LEU A 44 6.51 -17.61 -5.24
CA LEU A 44 6.25 -18.02 -3.87
C LEU A 44 6.94 -19.35 -3.57
N GLN A 45 7.59 -19.44 -2.42
CA GLN A 45 8.10 -20.69 -1.88
C GLN A 45 6.93 -21.63 -1.54
N GLY A 46 7.18 -22.94 -1.46
CA GLY A 46 6.13 -23.91 -1.12
C GLY A 46 5.46 -23.63 0.24
N SER A 47 6.24 -23.13 1.21
CA SER A 47 5.75 -22.68 2.51
C SER A 47 4.82 -21.47 2.39
N GLU A 48 5.18 -20.47 1.59
CA GLU A 48 4.35 -19.28 1.36
C GLU A 48 3.04 -19.65 0.66
N LYS A 49 3.08 -20.54 -0.34
CA LYS A 49 1.85 -21.06 -0.98
C LYS A 49 0.93 -21.75 0.04
N THR A 50 1.51 -22.54 0.94
CA THR A 50 0.75 -23.21 2.01
C THR A 50 0.13 -22.18 2.96
N PHE A 51 0.88 -21.17 3.36
CA PHE A 51 0.38 -20.07 4.19
C PHE A 51 -0.79 -19.32 3.54
N PHE A 52 -0.68 -18.98 2.25
CA PHE A 52 -1.74 -18.34 1.48
C PHE A 52 -3.02 -19.19 1.45
N ASN A 53 -2.89 -20.52 1.28
CA ASN A 53 -4.04 -21.42 1.32
C ASN A 53 -4.72 -21.43 2.69
N LEU A 54 -3.95 -21.54 3.78
CA LEU A 54 -4.48 -21.51 5.15
C LEU A 54 -5.23 -20.20 5.46
N VAL A 55 -4.67 -19.07 5.03
CA VAL A 55 -5.32 -17.76 5.18
C VAL A 55 -6.60 -17.67 4.33
N SER A 56 -6.58 -18.22 3.12
CA SER A 56 -7.76 -18.28 2.24
C SER A 56 -8.86 -19.19 2.78
N GLU A 57 -8.51 -20.27 3.47
CA GLU A 57 -9.46 -21.15 4.17
C GLU A 57 -10.04 -20.49 5.42
N GLY A 58 -9.29 -19.56 6.03
CA GLY A 58 -9.74 -18.80 7.20
C GLY A 58 -9.50 -19.51 8.53
N ASP A 59 -8.73 -20.60 8.57
CA ASP A 59 -8.41 -21.34 9.79
C ASP A 59 -7.28 -20.65 10.57
N ILE A 60 -7.66 -19.92 11.61
CA ILE A 60 -6.72 -19.18 12.47
C ILE A 60 -5.80 -20.13 13.25
N HIS A 61 -6.32 -21.28 13.70
CA HIS A 61 -5.54 -22.23 14.48
C HIS A 61 -4.45 -22.86 13.61
N ALA A 62 -4.79 -23.27 12.39
CA ALA A 62 -3.83 -23.82 11.45
C ALA A 62 -2.77 -22.77 11.05
N VAL A 63 -3.17 -21.52 10.83
CA VAL A 63 -2.21 -20.42 10.58
C VAL A 63 -1.30 -20.20 11.79
N GLN A 64 -1.84 -20.19 13.01
CA GLN A 64 -1.05 -20.02 14.22
C GLN A 64 -0.06 -21.17 14.44
N GLU A 65 -0.48 -22.41 14.23
CA GLU A 65 0.39 -23.59 14.28
C GLU A 65 1.50 -23.49 13.24
N PHE A 66 1.15 -23.13 12.00
CA PHE A 66 2.11 -22.93 10.90
C PHE A 66 3.17 -21.88 11.25
N LEU A 67 2.76 -20.73 11.78
CA LEU A 67 3.67 -19.66 12.19
C LEU A 67 4.52 -20.04 13.41
N SER A 68 3.99 -20.86 14.33
CA SER A 68 4.77 -21.34 15.48
C SER A 68 5.91 -22.28 15.08
N ARG A 69 5.71 -23.07 14.01
CA ARG A 69 6.71 -24.00 13.48
C ARG A 69 7.80 -23.30 12.67
N LEU A 70 7.49 -22.15 12.05
CA LEU A 70 8.41 -21.41 11.17
C LEU A 70 8.72 -20.03 11.75
N GLN A 71 9.62 -19.99 12.73
CA GLN A 71 9.96 -18.78 13.49
C GLN A 71 10.55 -17.64 12.64
N THR A 72 11.10 -17.95 11.46
CA THR A 72 11.69 -16.98 10.53
C THR A 72 10.85 -16.76 9.27
N PHE A 73 9.57 -17.13 9.29
CA PHE A 73 8.68 -16.97 8.14
C PHE A 73 8.36 -15.49 7.85
N ASN A 74 8.45 -15.09 6.59
CA ASN A 74 8.08 -13.74 6.15
C ASN A 74 6.55 -13.62 5.99
N LEU A 75 5.91 -12.86 6.88
CA LEU A 75 4.47 -12.61 6.85
C LEU A 75 4.03 -11.68 5.70
N ASN A 76 4.92 -10.80 5.23
CA ASN A 76 4.63 -9.83 4.18
C ASN A 76 4.97 -10.39 2.78
N CYS A 77 4.99 -11.71 2.62
CA CYS A 77 5.17 -12.32 1.31
C CYS A 77 4.01 -11.92 0.38
N THR A 78 4.34 -11.63 -0.87
CA THR A 78 3.39 -11.23 -1.90
C THR A 78 3.45 -12.19 -3.09
N ASN A 79 2.33 -12.35 -3.78
CA ASN A 79 2.28 -13.18 -4.98
C ASN A 79 2.81 -12.43 -6.22
N PHE A 80 2.76 -13.07 -7.39
CA PHE A 80 3.19 -12.48 -8.66
C PHE A 80 2.40 -11.21 -9.07
N GLN A 81 1.28 -10.91 -8.40
CA GLN A 81 0.47 -9.71 -8.59
C GLN A 81 0.72 -8.66 -7.51
N GLY A 82 1.62 -8.89 -6.56
CA GLY A 82 1.86 -8.01 -5.41
C GLY A 82 0.85 -8.17 -4.27
N VAL A 83 -0.04 -9.17 -4.33
CA VAL A 83 -1.08 -9.39 -3.31
C VAL A 83 -0.49 -10.13 -2.12
N SER A 84 -0.62 -9.56 -0.92
CA SER A 84 -0.19 -10.17 0.35
C SER A 84 -1.28 -11.06 0.97
N ALA A 85 -0.93 -11.82 2.01
CA ALA A 85 -1.90 -12.59 2.77
C ALA A 85 -2.97 -11.71 3.45
N LEU A 86 -2.62 -10.50 3.88
CA LEU A 86 -3.57 -9.55 4.45
C LEU A 86 -4.60 -9.11 3.40
N HIS A 87 -4.18 -8.84 2.17
CA HIS A 87 -5.08 -8.53 1.07
C HIS A 87 -6.11 -9.64 0.83
N LEU A 88 -5.69 -10.91 0.89
CA LEU A 88 -6.62 -12.03 0.76
C LEU A 88 -7.64 -12.08 1.90
N ALA A 89 -7.20 -11.86 3.15
CA ALA A 89 -8.11 -11.83 4.28
C ALA A 89 -9.16 -10.70 4.16
N VAL A 90 -8.74 -9.51 3.69
CA VAL A 90 -9.62 -8.38 3.38
C VAL A 90 -10.58 -8.72 2.22
N GLN A 91 -10.08 -9.28 1.13
CA GLN A 91 -10.91 -9.68 -0.02
C GLN A 91 -11.98 -10.72 0.36
N LYS A 92 -11.65 -11.63 1.29
CA LYS A 92 -12.59 -12.62 1.83
C LYS A 92 -13.55 -12.06 2.89
N ASN A 93 -13.41 -10.78 3.26
CA ASN A 93 -14.16 -10.15 4.34
C ASN A 93 -14.08 -10.92 5.67
N ASN A 94 -12.91 -11.52 5.96
CA ASN A 94 -12.69 -12.28 7.19
C ASN A 94 -12.10 -11.37 8.27
N GLU A 95 -12.98 -10.70 9.01
CA GLU A 95 -12.63 -9.77 10.10
C GLU A 95 -11.67 -10.39 11.12
N VAL A 96 -11.92 -11.64 11.52
CA VAL A 96 -11.14 -12.31 12.56
C VAL A 96 -9.72 -12.66 12.08
N MET A 97 -9.59 -13.10 10.82
CA MET A 97 -8.28 -13.35 10.23
C MET A 97 -7.50 -12.04 10.02
N VAL A 98 -8.17 -10.96 9.61
CA VAL A 98 -7.56 -9.63 9.50
C VAL A 98 -7.02 -9.19 10.86
N ASP A 99 -7.83 -9.26 11.92
CA ASP A 99 -7.41 -8.90 13.28
C ASP A 99 -6.21 -9.74 13.75
N PHE A 100 -6.26 -11.06 13.53
CA PHE A 100 -5.15 -11.96 13.84
C PHE A 100 -3.86 -11.59 13.09
N LEU A 101 -3.94 -11.28 11.80
CA LEU A 101 -2.78 -10.88 11.00
C LEU A 101 -2.22 -9.51 11.44
N LEU A 102 -3.09 -8.54 11.72
CA LEU A 102 -2.71 -7.20 12.20
C LEU A 102 -2.08 -7.25 13.60
N SER A 103 -2.45 -8.23 14.44
CA SER A 103 -1.83 -8.45 15.75
C SER A 103 -0.32 -8.75 15.68
N LYS A 104 0.17 -9.22 14.52
CA LYS A 104 1.60 -9.50 14.33
C LYS A 104 2.39 -8.20 14.18
N LYS A 105 3.51 -8.09 14.92
CA LYS A 105 4.31 -6.85 15.01
C LYS A 105 4.86 -6.36 13.66
N ASN A 106 5.23 -7.29 12.78
CA ASN A 106 5.88 -7.00 11.51
C ASN A 106 4.92 -6.94 10.32
N MET A 107 3.61 -7.00 10.54
CA MET A 107 2.63 -6.99 9.45
C MET A 107 2.59 -5.60 8.79
N ASP A 108 2.77 -5.55 7.47
CA ASP A 108 2.55 -4.35 6.68
C ASP A 108 1.10 -4.30 6.17
N VAL A 109 0.51 -3.11 6.23
CA VAL A 109 -0.86 -2.84 5.82
C VAL A 109 -0.93 -2.50 4.33
N HIS A 110 0.14 -1.94 3.75
CA HIS A 110 0.17 -1.50 2.33
C HIS A 110 -1.11 -0.73 1.93
N ASP A 111 -1.71 -1.07 0.78
CA ASP A 111 -2.95 -0.54 0.23
C ASP A 111 -4.21 -1.25 0.74
N CYS A 112 -4.12 -2.11 1.77
CA CYS A 112 -5.27 -2.87 2.30
C CYS A 112 -6.43 -1.95 2.74
N ALA A 113 -6.14 -0.75 3.25
CA ALA A 113 -7.16 0.24 3.60
C ALA A 113 -7.99 0.68 2.38
N LEU A 114 -7.35 0.83 1.21
CA LEU A 114 -8.03 1.19 -0.04
C LEU A 114 -8.87 0.01 -0.57
N HIS A 115 -8.37 -1.22 -0.47
CA HIS A 115 -9.14 -2.42 -0.81
C HIS A 115 -10.38 -2.60 0.08
N ALA A 116 -10.24 -2.46 1.39
CA ALA A 116 -11.35 -2.51 2.34
C ALA A 116 -12.37 -1.41 2.05
N THR A 117 -11.89 -0.21 1.68
CA THR A 117 -12.74 0.90 1.27
C THR A 117 -13.52 0.56 0.00
N ARG A 118 -12.83 0.14 -1.07
CA ARG A 118 -13.45 -0.22 -2.34
C ARG A 118 -14.54 -1.28 -2.18
N ASN A 119 -14.30 -2.28 -1.35
CA ASN A 119 -15.21 -3.40 -1.10
C ASN A 119 -16.34 -3.08 -0.10
N ASN A 120 -16.43 -1.83 0.38
CA ASN A 120 -17.41 -1.38 1.38
C ASN A 120 -17.38 -2.17 2.70
N GLN A 121 -16.19 -2.31 3.29
CA GLN A 121 -15.97 -3.09 4.54
C GLN A 121 -15.58 -2.16 5.71
N PRO A 122 -16.53 -1.47 6.35
CA PRO A 122 -16.25 -0.44 7.36
C PRO A 122 -15.52 -0.98 8.61
N LYS A 123 -15.87 -2.19 9.06
CA LYS A 123 -15.24 -2.83 10.23
C LYS A 123 -13.79 -3.26 9.98
N ILE A 124 -13.51 -3.79 8.79
CA ILE A 124 -12.15 -4.16 8.40
C ILE A 124 -11.30 -2.89 8.26
N LEU A 125 -11.88 -1.84 7.66
CA LEU A 125 -11.23 -0.54 7.57
C LEU A 125 -10.91 0.03 8.96
N SER A 126 -11.84 -0.04 9.93
CA SER A 126 -11.56 0.46 11.29
C SER A 126 -10.41 -0.29 11.95
N LEU A 127 -10.38 -1.62 11.87
CA LEU A 127 -9.27 -2.44 12.41
C LEU A 127 -7.92 -2.04 11.79
N ILE A 128 -7.91 -1.82 10.48
CA ILE A 128 -6.72 -1.38 9.77
C ILE A 128 -6.26 0.01 10.24
N LEU A 129 -7.17 0.98 10.33
CA LEU A 129 -6.86 2.35 10.75
C LEU A 129 -6.38 2.40 12.21
N ASP A 130 -6.99 1.63 13.10
CA ASP A 130 -6.57 1.51 14.50
C ASP A 130 -5.15 0.96 14.60
N ARG A 131 -4.82 -0.06 13.78
CA ARG A 131 -3.46 -0.60 13.74
C ARG A 131 -2.43 0.41 13.20
N LEU A 132 -2.80 1.21 12.21
CA LEU A 132 -1.94 2.28 11.69
C LEU A 132 -1.67 3.33 12.77
N LYS A 133 -2.73 3.76 13.46
CA LYS A 133 -2.66 4.72 14.57
C LYS A 133 -1.79 4.22 15.73
N ASP A 134 -1.88 2.94 16.07
CA ASP A 134 -1.03 2.30 17.09
C ASP A 134 0.46 2.32 16.73
N LYS A 135 0.79 2.20 15.44
CA LYS A 135 2.18 2.30 14.97
C LYS A 135 2.65 3.75 14.98
N ASN A 136 1.86 4.65 14.39
CA ASN A 136 2.09 6.08 14.41
C ASN A 136 0.77 6.80 14.09
N PRO A 137 0.33 7.77 14.92
CA PRO A 137 -0.91 8.50 14.69
C PRO A 137 -0.97 9.23 13.33
N GLU A 138 0.17 9.57 12.73
CA GLU A 138 0.22 10.23 11.42
C GLU A 138 -0.04 9.27 10.26
N PHE A 139 0.25 7.97 10.42
CA PHE A 139 0.12 6.98 9.34
C PHE A 139 -1.32 6.74 8.90
N GLU A 140 -2.27 6.99 9.80
CA GLU A 140 -3.69 6.90 9.46
C GLU A 140 -4.09 7.87 8.34
N PHE A 141 -3.46 9.05 8.30
CA PHE A 141 -3.81 10.14 7.38
C PHE A 141 -2.93 10.18 6.13
N LEU A 142 -1.88 9.34 6.07
CA LEU A 142 -1.01 9.29 4.91
C LEU A 142 -1.75 8.70 3.71
N PRO A 143 -1.60 9.28 2.51
CA PRO A 143 -2.08 8.62 1.32
C PRO A 143 -1.30 7.33 1.08
N CYS A 144 -1.94 6.38 0.41
CA CYS A 144 -1.21 5.22 -0.06
C CYS A 144 -0.24 5.63 -1.17
N VAL A 145 0.99 5.14 -1.07
CA VAL A 145 2.03 5.31 -2.07
C VAL A 145 2.42 3.93 -2.60
N ASP A 146 2.78 3.85 -3.88
CA ASP A 146 3.28 2.63 -4.53
C ASP A 146 2.29 1.46 -4.61
N SER A 147 0.97 1.72 -4.68
CA SER A 147 0.01 0.66 -5.00
C SER A 147 0.06 0.31 -6.49
N PRO A 148 0.06 -0.98 -6.85
CA PRO A 148 -0.04 -1.39 -8.25
C PRO A 148 -1.43 -1.17 -8.85
N GLU A 149 -2.47 -1.01 -8.01
CA GLU A 149 -3.87 -0.94 -8.45
C GLU A 149 -4.48 0.46 -8.29
N PHE A 150 -3.96 1.26 -7.38
CA PHE A 150 -4.50 2.58 -7.06
C PHE A 150 -3.55 3.70 -7.50
N PRO A 151 -4.07 4.85 -7.96
CA PRO A 151 -3.24 5.99 -8.30
C PRO A 151 -2.56 6.57 -7.06
N ASP A 152 -1.36 7.11 -7.26
CA ASP A 152 -0.62 7.77 -6.20
C ASP A 152 -1.45 8.90 -5.55
N ASN A 153 -1.25 9.10 -4.25
CA ASN A 153 -1.90 10.13 -3.43
C ASN A 153 -3.41 9.97 -3.22
N ILE A 154 -4.02 8.86 -3.64
CA ILE A 154 -5.41 8.59 -3.31
C ILE A 154 -5.55 8.30 -1.81
N THR A 155 -6.55 8.92 -1.17
CA THR A 155 -6.89 8.65 0.22
C THR A 155 -8.13 7.75 0.29
N PRO A 156 -8.30 6.97 1.39
CA PRO A 156 -9.52 6.20 1.62
C PRO A 156 -10.80 7.06 1.52
N LEU A 157 -10.74 8.32 1.99
CA LEU A 157 -11.90 9.22 1.93
C LEU A 157 -12.25 9.63 0.49
N MET A 158 -11.25 9.90 -0.35
CA MET A 158 -11.47 10.17 -1.78
C MET A 158 -12.10 8.97 -2.48
N LEU A 159 -11.58 7.77 -2.22
CA LEU A 159 -12.08 6.53 -2.83
C LEU A 159 -13.51 6.20 -2.35
N ALA A 160 -13.80 6.36 -1.06
CA ALA A 160 -15.14 6.16 -0.52
C ALA A 160 -16.16 7.12 -1.14
N ALA A 161 -15.77 8.38 -1.36
CA ALA A 161 -16.60 9.37 -2.05
C ALA A 161 -16.86 9.01 -3.52
N GLN A 162 -15.85 8.49 -4.23
CA GLN A 162 -16.00 8.01 -5.61
C GLN A 162 -16.94 6.80 -5.71
N CYS A 163 -16.87 5.88 -4.75
CA CYS A 163 -17.71 4.69 -4.74
C CYS A 163 -19.11 4.90 -4.14
N GLY A 164 -19.36 6.04 -3.46
CA GLY A 164 -20.63 6.32 -2.79
C GLY A 164 -20.83 5.56 -1.47
N HIS A 165 -19.76 5.17 -0.78
CA HIS A 165 -19.82 4.36 0.45
C HIS A 165 -20.04 5.24 1.68
N TYR A 166 -21.29 5.63 1.92
CA TYR A 166 -21.65 6.59 2.97
C TYR A 166 -21.23 6.19 4.39
N GLU A 167 -21.30 4.90 4.74
CA GLU A 167 -20.90 4.42 6.06
C GLU A 167 -19.39 4.60 6.30
N ILE A 168 -18.58 4.30 5.28
CA ILE A 168 -17.13 4.53 5.33
C ILE A 168 -16.81 6.03 5.36
N ILE A 169 -17.51 6.83 4.55
CA ILE A 169 -17.36 8.29 4.58
C ILE A 169 -17.62 8.82 5.98
N HIS A 170 -18.71 8.37 6.61
CA HIS A 170 -19.06 8.79 7.97
C HIS A 170 -17.95 8.40 8.97
N LEU A 171 -17.50 7.15 8.94
CA LEU A 171 -16.42 6.65 9.79
C LEU A 171 -15.13 7.46 9.65
N LEU A 172 -14.72 7.77 8.41
CA LEU A 172 -13.51 8.54 8.14
C LEU A 172 -13.66 10.01 8.60
N LEU A 173 -14.83 10.61 8.42
CA LEU A 173 -15.10 11.99 8.87
C LEU A 173 -15.12 12.09 10.40
N GLU A 174 -15.70 11.10 11.10
CA GLU A 174 -15.65 11.02 12.57
C GLU A 174 -14.21 10.96 13.10
N ARG A 175 -13.31 10.33 12.33
CA ARG A 175 -11.87 10.25 12.61
C ARG A 175 -11.07 11.45 12.10
N ASN A 176 -11.75 12.53 11.71
CA ASN A 176 -11.15 13.79 11.22
C ASN A 176 -10.38 13.70 9.90
N HIS A 177 -10.63 12.70 9.05
CA HIS A 177 -10.07 12.68 7.69
C HIS A 177 -10.63 13.84 6.87
N LYS A 178 -9.79 14.45 6.03
CA LYS A 178 -10.16 15.60 5.20
C LYS A 178 -9.66 15.42 3.78
N ILE A 179 -10.45 15.93 2.83
CA ILE A 179 -10.00 16.10 1.45
C ILE A 179 -9.47 17.52 1.34
N ASN A 180 -8.18 17.65 1.05
CA ASN A 180 -7.57 18.95 0.79
C ASN A 180 -8.09 19.47 -0.55
N LEU A 181 -8.53 20.73 -0.57
CA LEU A 181 -8.95 21.37 -1.80
C LEU A 181 -7.74 21.56 -2.72
N PRO A 182 -7.86 21.22 -4.02
CA PRO A 182 -6.77 21.48 -4.95
C PRO A 182 -6.50 22.97 -5.01
N HIS A 183 -5.22 23.33 -5.17
CA HIS A 183 -4.83 24.72 -5.37
C HIS A 183 -5.40 25.26 -6.68
N ARG A 184 -5.64 26.57 -6.72
CA ARG A 184 -5.98 27.23 -7.98
C ARG A 184 -4.80 27.07 -8.96
N PRO A 185 -5.05 26.94 -10.27
CA PRO A 185 -3.98 26.75 -11.26
C PRO A 185 -2.87 27.81 -11.22
N HIS A 186 -3.18 29.03 -10.77
CA HIS A 186 -2.24 30.15 -10.66
C HIS A 186 -1.78 30.42 -9.21
N CYS A 187 -1.74 29.40 -8.35
CA CYS A 187 -1.29 29.56 -6.99
C CYS A 187 0.25 29.59 -6.91
N PHE A 188 0.81 30.59 -6.21
CA PHE A 188 2.26 30.78 -6.04
C PHE A 188 2.73 30.51 -4.61
N CYS A 189 2.06 29.63 -3.87
CA CYS A 189 2.45 29.37 -2.48
C CYS A 189 3.84 28.69 -2.41
N PRO A 190 4.76 29.20 -1.56
CA PRO A 190 6.15 28.75 -1.53
C PRO A 190 6.36 27.33 -1.01
N HIS A 191 5.44 26.82 -0.18
CA HIS A 191 5.63 25.55 0.53
C HIS A 191 5.05 24.31 -0.16
N GLU A 192 4.12 24.46 -1.12
CA GLU A 192 3.42 23.32 -1.74
C GLU A 192 3.51 23.34 -3.28
N CYS A 193 3.19 24.47 -3.93
CA CYS A 193 3.24 24.56 -5.40
C CYS A 193 4.65 24.53 -6.00
N LEU A 194 5.64 25.13 -5.31
CA LEU A 194 7.03 25.15 -5.76
C LEU A 194 7.74 23.79 -5.60
N THR A 195 7.29 22.96 -4.65
CA THR A 195 7.80 21.58 -4.47
C THR A 195 7.17 20.59 -5.45
N CYS A 196 5.97 20.86 -5.97
CA CYS A 196 5.27 20.03 -6.95
C CYS A 196 5.59 20.39 -8.42
N ASN A 197 6.57 21.26 -8.68
CA ASN A 197 7.09 21.59 -10.02
C ASN A 197 5.99 21.92 -11.06
N ASN A 198 4.96 22.68 -10.65
CA ASN A 198 3.79 23.03 -11.48
C ASN A 198 2.93 21.85 -11.99
N LEU A 199 3.04 20.64 -11.42
CA LEU A 199 2.18 19.48 -11.74
C LEU A 199 0.75 19.58 -11.18
N CYS A 200 0.33 20.72 -10.64
CA CYS A 200 -1.08 20.99 -10.35
C CYS A 200 -1.93 21.19 -11.63
N TYR A 201 -1.32 21.02 -12.81
CA TYR A 201 -1.98 20.95 -14.10
C TYR A 201 -2.74 19.61 -14.23
N ILE A 202 -4.05 19.65 -14.03
CA ILE A 202 -4.95 18.73 -14.73
C ILE A 202 -5.35 19.48 -15.99
N ASP A 203 -4.92 18.98 -17.14
CA ASP A 203 -5.20 19.53 -18.46
C ASP A 203 -6.66 19.96 -18.62
N GLN A 204 -6.87 21.18 -19.13
CA GLN A 204 -8.12 21.56 -19.79
C GLN A 204 -7.78 22.22 -21.12
N ASN A 205 -8.33 21.61 -22.17
CA ASN A 205 -8.46 22.12 -23.54
C ASN A 205 -8.88 23.59 -23.61
#